data_AF-A0A384B3X2-F1
#
_entry.id   AF-A0A384B3X2-F1
#
_cell.length_a   1.000
_cell.length_b   1.000
_cell.length_c   1.000
_cell.angle_alpha   90.00
_cell.angle_beta   90.00
_cell.angle_gamma   90.00
#
_symmetry.space_group_name_H-M   'P 1'
#
loop_
_entity.id
_entity.type
_entity.pdbx_description
1 polymer ?
#
loop_
_entity_poly.entity_id
_entity_poly.type
_entity_poly.pdbx_seq_one_letter_code
_entity_poly.pdbx_strand_id
1 'polypeptide(L)'
;MFHQIWAALLYLYGILLNSIYQCPEHSQLTTEGADGKEFPEPHLGRWYFIAGAAPTKEELATFDPVDNIVFNMAVGSAPMQLQLRATIRTKNGLCAPRKWIYHLSEGSTDLRTEGRPDMKTKLFSSACPGGIMLKETGQGYQRFLLYNRSPHPPKKCVEEFQSLTSCLDFKAFLLTPRNQETCELSSN
;
A
#
# COMPACT_ATOMS: atom_id res chain seq x y z
N MET A 1 18.30 18.04 46.47
CA MET A 1 19.17 17.11 45.73
C MET A 1 18.41 15.89 45.18
N PHE A 2 17.65 15.14 45.99
CA PHE A 2 16.90 13.96 45.54
C PHE A 2 15.89 14.24 44.41
N HIS A 3 15.15 15.35 44.45
CA HIS A 3 14.18 15.70 43.40
C HIS A 3 14.81 15.96 42.02
N GLN A 4 16.01 16.53 41.95
CA GLN A 4 16.71 16.76 40.68
C GLN A 4 17.19 15.44 40.06
N ILE A 5 17.59 14.47 40.88
CA ILE A 5 18.00 13.12 40.43
C ILE A 5 16.78 12.37 39.88
N TRP A 6 15.63 12.42 40.57
CA TRP A 6 14.38 11.82 40.09
C TRP A 6 13.87 12.49 38.81
N ALA A 7 13.92 13.82 38.73
CA ALA A 7 13.57 14.52 37.51
C ALA A 7 14.48 14.09 36.35
N ALA A 8 15.80 14.05 36.55
CA ALA A 8 16.75 13.61 35.53
C ALA A 8 16.50 12.16 35.08
N LEU A 9 16.21 11.25 36.02
CA LEU A 9 15.84 9.86 35.72
C LEU A 9 14.56 9.77 34.89
N LEU A 10 13.51 10.53 35.26
CA LEU A 10 12.24 10.54 34.52
C LEU A 10 12.40 11.14 33.11
N TYR A 11 13.22 12.18 32.95
CA TYR A 11 13.53 12.75 31.65
C TYR A 11 14.31 11.77 30.77
N LEU A 12 15.36 11.13 31.30
CA LEU A 12 16.11 10.09 30.60
C LEU A 12 15.21 8.91 30.22
N TYR A 13 14.34 8.47 31.13
CA TYR A 13 13.36 7.42 30.86
C TYR A 13 12.36 7.82 29.77
N GLY A 14 11.86 9.07 29.79
CA GLY A 14 10.98 9.60 28.74
C GLY A 14 11.65 9.69 27.37
N ILE A 15 12.92 10.09 27.32
CA ILE A 15 13.71 10.13 26.08
C ILE A 15 13.95 8.72 25.54
N LEU A 16 14.34 7.78 26.41
CA LEU A 16 14.57 6.38 26.04
C LEU A 16 13.29 5.68 25.57
N LEU A 17 12.15 5.96 26.19
CA LEU A 17 10.86 5.45 25.71
C LEU A 17 10.54 6.04 24.34
N ASN A 18 10.68 7.36 24.15
CA ASN A 18 10.39 8.00 22.86
C ASN A 18 11.27 7.48 21.71
N SER A 19 12.52 7.09 21.96
CA SER A 19 13.38 6.50 20.92
C SER A 19 13.03 5.04 20.60
N ILE A 20 12.46 4.30 21.54
CA ILE A 20 12.01 2.91 21.32
C ILE A 20 10.68 2.85 20.55
N TYR A 21 9.82 3.86 20.67
CA TYR A 21 8.50 3.89 20.03
C TYR A 21 8.46 4.54 18.63
N GLN A 22 9.60 4.94 18.07
CA GLN A 22 9.61 5.48 16.70
C GLN A 22 9.53 4.36 15.67
N CYS A 23 8.45 4.36 14.89
CA CYS A 23 8.30 3.45 13.76
C CYS A 23 9.35 3.75 12.68
N PRO A 24 9.75 2.75 11.88
CA PRO A 24 10.65 2.96 10.76
C PRO A 24 10.12 4.06 9.84
N GLU A 25 11.03 4.91 9.36
CA GLU A 25 10.70 5.95 8.41
C GLU A 25 10.17 5.31 7.11
N HIS A 26 9.07 5.85 6.60
CA HIS A 26 8.47 5.42 5.34
C HIS A 26 8.16 6.67 4.52
N SER A 27 8.88 6.82 3.41
CA SER A 27 8.81 8.03 2.60
C SER A 27 7.62 7.94 1.64
N GLN A 28 6.73 8.93 1.69
CA GLN A 28 5.71 9.13 0.66
C GLN A 28 6.43 9.44 -0.66
N LEU A 29 5.91 8.89 -1.77
CA LEU A 29 6.47 9.19 -3.09
C LEU A 29 6.29 10.67 -3.41
N THR A 30 7.37 11.28 -3.89
CA THR A 30 7.41 12.64 -4.44
C THR A 30 7.17 12.61 -5.94
N THR A 31 6.76 13.75 -6.51
CA THR A 31 6.58 13.90 -7.97
C THR A 31 7.90 13.82 -8.73
N GLU A 32 8.98 14.29 -8.11
CA GLU A 32 10.35 14.09 -8.56
C GLU A 32 10.78 12.66 -8.23
N GLY A 33 10.84 11.80 -9.25
CA GLY A 33 11.33 10.43 -9.11
C GLY A 33 12.85 10.39 -8.95
N ALA A 34 13.36 9.42 -8.17
CA ALA A 34 14.79 9.28 -7.87
C ALA A 34 15.69 9.08 -9.13
N ASP A 35 15.12 8.64 -10.25
CA ASP A 35 15.82 8.34 -11.51
C ASP A 35 15.62 9.43 -12.61
N GLY A 36 15.14 10.62 -12.24
CA GLY A 36 14.89 11.71 -13.20
C GLY A 36 13.70 11.49 -14.15
N LYS A 37 12.93 10.42 -13.94
CA LYS A 37 11.62 10.19 -14.57
C LYS A 37 10.52 10.64 -13.61
N GLU A 38 9.67 11.54 -14.09
CA GLU A 38 8.57 12.06 -13.30
C GLU A 38 7.46 11.02 -13.13
N PHE A 39 6.78 11.08 -11.98
CA PHE A 39 5.53 10.36 -11.79
C PHE A 39 4.54 10.71 -12.91
N PRO A 40 3.87 9.75 -13.59
CA PRO A 40 3.63 8.36 -13.18
C PRO A 40 4.46 7.28 -13.92
N GLU A 41 5.38 7.64 -14.82
CA GLU A 41 5.99 6.69 -15.77
C GLU A 41 6.61 5.43 -15.12
N PRO A 42 7.39 5.52 -14.02
CA PRO A 42 8.00 4.34 -13.40
C PRO A 42 6.98 3.35 -12.81
N HIS A 43 5.74 3.79 -12.61
CA HIS A 43 4.68 3.04 -11.96
C HIS A 43 3.68 2.41 -12.92
N LEU A 44 3.82 2.65 -14.23
CA LEU A 44 3.01 2.00 -15.26
C LEU A 44 3.29 0.49 -15.36
N GLY A 45 2.39 -0.24 -15.99
CA GLY A 45 2.50 -1.67 -16.26
C GLY A 45 1.92 -2.55 -15.16
N ARG A 46 2.44 -3.78 -15.08
CA ARG A 46 1.86 -4.86 -14.28
C ARG A 46 2.25 -4.78 -12.80
N TRP A 47 1.30 -5.09 -11.93
CA TRP A 47 1.48 -5.18 -10.47
C TRP A 47 0.69 -6.35 -9.89
N TYR A 48 1.16 -6.92 -8.79
CA TYR A 48 0.47 -7.98 -8.04
C TYR A 48 0.16 -7.51 -6.63
N PHE A 49 -1.05 -7.78 -6.14
CA PHE A 49 -1.40 -7.52 -4.75
C PHE A 49 -0.79 -8.62 -3.86
N ILE A 50 -0.06 -8.21 -2.83
CA ILE A 50 0.70 -9.10 -1.95
C ILE A 50 0.00 -9.22 -0.60
N ALA A 51 -0.14 -8.11 0.12
CA ALA A 51 -0.65 -8.09 1.49
C ALA A 51 -1.40 -6.80 1.81
N GLY A 52 -2.29 -6.86 2.80
CA GLY A 52 -3.00 -5.71 3.36
C GLY A 52 -2.85 -5.67 4.87
N ALA A 53 -2.82 -4.45 5.41
CA ALA A 53 -2.84 -4.19 6.84
C ALA A 53 -3.85 -3.09 7.16
N ALA A 54 -4.59 -3.24 8.26
CA ALA A 54 -5.65 -2.32 8.68
C ALA A 54 -5.72 -2.24 10.20
N PRO A 55 -6.39 -1.21 10.77
CA PRO A 55 -6.71 -1.20 12.19
C PRO A 55 -7.55 -2.42 12.61
N THR A 56 -8.53 -2.81 11.79
CA THR A 56 -9.46 -3.93 12.05
C THR A 56 -9.52 -4.93 10.89
N LYS A 57 -9.99 -6.16 11.14
CA LYS A 57 -10.07 -7.20 10.10
C LYS A 57 -11.16 -6.90 9.06
N GLU A 58 -12.21 -6.22 9.51
CA GLU A 58 -13.38 -5.83 8.73
C GLU A 58 -13.00 -4.95 7.54
N GLU A 59 -11.98 -4.08 7.72
CA GLU A 59 -11.44 -3.20 6.68
C GLU A 59 -10.65 -3.96 5.59
N LEU A 60 -10.30 -5.22 5.85
CA LEU A 60 -9.64 -6.14 4.91
C LEU A 60 -10.57 -7.23 4.37
N ALA A 61 -11.79 -7.36 4.90
CA ALA A 61 -12.72 -8.47 4.58
C ALA A 61 -13.04 -8.60 3.07
N THR A 62 -12.95 -7.50 2.31
CA THR A 62 -13.09 -7.53 0.84
C THR A 62 -12.09 -8.46 0.14
N PHE A 63 -10.95 -8.75 0.79
CA PHE A 63 -9.91 -9.62 0.27
C PHE A 63 -9.97 -11.06 0.79
N ASP A 64 -10.87 -11.38 1.74
CA ASP A 64 -11.02 -12.74 2.27
C ASP A 64 -11.31 -13.82 1.20
N PRO A 65 -12.15 -13.59 0.18
CA PRO A 65 -12.40 -14.61 -0.85
C PRO A 65 -11.31 -14.65 -1.94
N VAL A 66 -10.27 -13.83 -1.84
CA VAL A 66 -9.25 -13.66 -2.89
C VAL A 66 -8.11 -14.67 -2.71
N ASP A 67 -7.69 -15.29 -3.81
CA ASP A 67 -6.43 -16.03 -3.90
C ASP A 67 -5.30 -15.10 -4.35
N ASN A 68 -5.48 -14.40 -5.47
CA ASN A 68 -4.54 -13.42 -5.99
C ASN A 68 -5.24 -12.35 -6.84
N ILE A 69 -4.57 -11.22 -7.06
CA ILE A 69 -5.04 -10.15 -7.95
C ILE A 69 -3.86 -9.65 -8.77
N VAL A 70 -4.05 -9.62 -10.08
CA VAL A 70 -3.12 -8.98 -11.01
C VAL A 70 -3.73 -7.67 -11.50
N PHE A 71 -2.89 -6.65 -11.60
CA PHE A 71 -3.23 -5.31 -12.05
C PHE A 71 -2.40 -4.91 -13.25
N ASN A 72 -2.94 -4.01 -14.08
CA ASN A 72 -2.19 -3.27 -15.08
C ASN A 72 -2.57 -1.79 -15.04
N MET A 73 -1.58 -0.94 -14.79
CA MET A 73 -1.71 0.51 -14.78
C MET A 73 -1.25 1.05 -16.13
N ALA A 74 -2.09 1.87 -16.77
CA ALA A 74 -1.78 2.52 -18.03
C ALA A 74 -2.15 4.00 -17.97
N VAL A 75 -1.59 4.79 -18.89
CA VAL A 75 -2.04 6.17 -19.10
C VAL A 75 -3.51 6.16 -19.54
N GLY A 76 -4.31 7.06 -18.98
CA GLY A 76 -5.72 7.21 -19.33
C GLY A 76 -5.92 7.89 -20.68
N SER A 77 -7.18 7.99 -21.11
CA SER A 77 -7.54 8.61 -22.40
C SER A 77 -7.54 10.15 -22.36
N ALA A 78 -7.46 10.75 -21.17
CA ALA A 78 -7.41 12.20 -20.98
C ALA A 78 -6.19 12.60 -20.14
N PRO A 79 -5.76 13.89 -20.20
CA PRO A 79 -4.69 14.39 -19.36
C PRO A 79 -4.95 14.13 -17.88
N MET A 80 -3.89 13.86 -17.12
CA MET A 80 -3.94 13.63 -15.66
C MET A 80 -4.85 12.46 -15.25
N GLN A 81 -5.01 11.46 -16.11
CA GLN A 81 -5.73 10.23 -15.81
C GLN A 81 -4.83 9.01 -15.92
N LEU A 82 -5.03 8.07 -15.01
CA LEU A 82 -4.48 6.71 -15.10
C LEU A 82 -5.64 5.73 -15.18
N GLN A 83 -5.52 4.74 -16.05
CA GLN A 83 -6.47 3.64 -16.12
C GLN A 83 -5.87 2.44 -15.39
N LEU A 84 -6.59 1.94 -14.38
CA LEU A 84 -6.23 0.70 -13.68
C LEU A 84 -7.20 -0.41 -14.10
N ARG A 85 -6.62 -1.51 -14.57
CA ARG A 85 -7.34 -2.77 -14.83
C ARG A 85 -6.87 -3.80 -13.82
N ALA A 86 -7.78 -4.65 -13.35
CA ALA A 86 -7.45 -5.74 -12.47
C ALA A 86 -8.25 -6.99 -12.84
N THR A 87 -7.67 -8.17 -12.63
CA THR A 87 -8.43 -9.41 -12.62
C THR A 87 -8.17 -10.13 -11.31
N ILE A 88 -9.24 -10.38 -10.57
CA ILE A 88 -9.21 -11.04 -9.26
C ILE A 88 -9.40 -12.54 -9.48
N ARG A 89 -8.46 -13.36 -9.01
CA ARG A 89 -8.66 -14.80 -8.83
C ARG A 89 -9.23 -15.03 -7.44
N THR A 90 -10.43 -15.58 -7.37
CA THR A 90 -11.04 -15.99 -6.10
C THR A 90 -10.55 -17.38 -5.67
N LYS A 91 -10.67 -17.70 -4.39
CA LYS A 91 -10.27 -18.99 -3.82
C LYS A 91 -10.99 -20.18 -4.46
N ASN A 92 -12.22 -19.99 -4.96
CA ASN A 92 -12.97 -21.01 -5.69
C ASN A 92 -12.59 -21.10 -7.19
N GLY A 93 -11.57 -20.39 -7.64
CA GLY A 93 -11.04 -20.49 -9.00
C GLY A 93 -11.71 -19.59 -10.03
N LEU A 94 -12.68 -18.75 -9.67
CA LEU A 94 -13.31 -17.82 -10.61
C LEU A 94 -12.42 -16.58 -10.86
N CYS A 95 -12.56 -16.00 -12.06
CA CYS A 95 -11.93 -14.75 -12.44
C CYS A 95 -12.96 -13.63 -12.47
N ALA A 96 -12.68 -12.53 -11.75
CA ALA A 96 -13.55 -11.36 -11.70
C ALA A 96 -12.78 -10.12 -12.20
N PRO A 97 -13.02 -9.64 -13.44
CA PRO A 97 -12.37 -8.44 -13.96
C PRO A 97 -12.92 -7.18 -13.29
N ARG A 98 -12.07 -6.16 -13.19
CA ARG A 98 -12.38 -4.82 -12.68
C ARG A 98 -11.62 -3.76 -13.46
N LYS A 99 -12.21 -2.56 -13.53
CA LYS A 99 -11.62 -1.39 -14.18
C LYS A 99 -12.05 -0.14 -13.43
N TRP A 100 -11.14 0.79 -13.25
CA TRP A 100 -11.43 2.14 -12.76
C TRP A 100 -10.39 3.14 -13.26
N ILE A 101 -10.71 4.42 -13.11
CA ILE A 101 -9.85 5.55 -13.48
C ILE A 101 -9.37 6.22 -12.20
N TYR A 102 -8.08 6.54 -12.15
CA TYR A 102 -7.53 7.48 -11.18
C TYR A 102 -7.34 8.84 -11.83
N HIS A 103 -7.70 9.89 -11.09
CA HIS A 103 -7.37 11.26 -11.40
C HIS A 103 -6.13 11.68 -10.61
N LEU A 104 -5.19 12.29 -11.32
CA LEU A 104 -3.98 12.90 -10.77
C LEU A 104 -4.25 14.36 -10.44
N SER A 105 -3.44 14.92 -9.53
CA SER A 105 -3.44 16.35 -9.20
C SER A 105 -2.04 16.90 -9.44
N GLU A 106 -1.95 18.14 -9.91
CA GLU A 106 -0.67 18.77 -10.23
C GLU A 106 0.18 18.89 -8.96
N GLY A 107 1.46 18.53 -9.06
CA GLY A 107 2.39 18.54 -7.92
C GLY A 107 2.10 17.50 -6.83
N SER A 108 1.24 16.49 -7.09
CA SER A 108 0.89 15.45 -6.12
C SER A 108 0.97 14.04 -6.70
N THR A 109 1.36 13.08 -5.85
CA THR A 109 1.31 11.64 -6.13
C THR A 109 0.03 10.98 -5.59
N ASP A 110 -0.86 11.75 -4.94
CA ASP A 110 -2.12 11.25 -4.41
C ASP A 110 -3.06 10.88 -5.58
N LEU A 111 -3.66 9.69 -5.50
CA LEU A 111 -4.62 9.21 -6.49
C LEU A 111 -6.06 9.36 -5.99
N ARG A 112 -6.94 9.88 -6.85
CA ARG A 112 -8.39 9.94 -6.61
C ARG A 112 -9.13 8.99 -7.54
N THR A 113 -9.95 8.10 -6.97
CA THR A 113 -10.67 7.09 -7.76
C THR A 113 -11.98 7.66 -8.29
N GLU A 114 -12.21 7.54 -9.59
CA GLU A 114 -13.48 7.93 -10.22
C GLU A 114 -14.67 7.19 -9.56
N GLY A 115 -15.75 7.92 -9.30
CA GLY A 115 -16.95 7.40 -8.62
C GLY A 115 -16.80 7.16 -7.12
N ARG A 116 -15.64 7.48 -6.51
CA ARG A 116 -15.40 7.36 -5.07
C ARG A 116 -14.73 8.62 -4.49
N PRO A 117 -15.48 9.74 -4.36
CA PRO A 117 -14.89 11.03 -3.97
C PRO A 117 -14.25 11.02 -2.58
N ASP A 118 -14.80 10.23 -1.65
CA ASP A 118 -14.29 10.09 -0.28
C ASP A 118 -13.00 9.26 -0.21
N MET A 119 -12.68 8.50 -1.26
CA MET A 119 -11.51 7.64 -1.31
C MET A 119 -10.27 8.44 -1.73
N LYS A 120 -9.23 8.36 -0.91
CA LYS A 120 -7.89 8.89 -1.17
C LYS A 120 -6.88 7.76 -1.12
N THR A 121 -5.95 7.75 -2.07
CA THR A 121 -4.86 6.79 -2.10
C THR A 121 -3.53 7.54 -2.13
N LYS A 122 -2.69 7.30 -1.13
CA LYS A 122 -1.32 7.83 -1.09
C LYS A 122 -0.32 6.74 -1.43
N LEU A 123 0.73 7.10 -2.16
CA LEU A 123 1.76 6.18 -2.58
C LEU A 123 3.04 6.34 -1.74
N PHE A 124 3.65 5.24 -1.35
CA PHE A 124 4.86 5.20 -0.55
C PHE A 124 5.87 4.26 -1.18
N SER A 125 7.15 4.64 -1.06
CA SER A 125 8.25 3.74 -1.38
C SER A 125 8.18 2.50 -0.50
N SER A 126 8.53 1.35 -1.07
CA SER A 126 8.68 0.11 -0.32
C SER A 126 10.18 -0.19 -0.13
N ALA A 127 10.54 -0.76 1.01
CA ALA A 127 11.87 -1.34 1.21
C ALA A 127 12.16 -2.50 0.25
N CYS A 128 11.11 -3.04 -0.39
CA CYS A 128 11.19 -4.15 -1.31
C CYS A 128 11.55 -3.73 -2.73
N PRO A 129 12.55 -4.37 -3.35
CA PRO A 129 12.78 -4.23 -4.78
C PRO A 129 11.51 -4.51 -5.58
N GLY A 130 11.14 -3.56 -6.45
CA GLY A 130 9.92 -3.63 -7.25
C GLY A 130 8.63 -3.58 -6.43
N GLY A 131 8.68 -3.16 -5.16
CA GLY A 131 7.52 -2.98 -4.29
C GLY A 131 6.98 -1.56 -4.29
N ILE A 132 5.69 -1.41 -4.03
CA ILE A 132 5.07 -0.13 -3.72
C ILE A 132 4.04 -0.34 -2.62
N MET A 133 3.92 0.63 -1.72
CA MET A 133 2.92 0.62 -0.65
C MET A 133 1.90 1.72 -0.88
N LEU A 134 0.62 1.38 -0.74
CA LEU A 134 -0.50 2.31 -0.82
C LEU A 134 -1.10 2.50 0.57
N LYS A 135 -1.46 3.73 0.91
CA LYS A 135 -2.40 4.01 2.01
C LYS A 135 -3.72 4.44 1.42
N GLU A 136 -4.73 3.60 1.53
CA GLU A 136 -6.11 3.94 1.18
C GLU A 136 -6.84 4.48 2.40
N THR A 137 -7.61 5.54 2.22
CA THR A 137 -8.50 6.10 3.23
C THR A 137 -9.83 6.42 2.57
N GLY A 138 -10.93 6.02 3.20
CA GLY A 138 -12.28 6.32 2.75
C GLY A 138 -13.23 6.49 3.93
N GLN A 139 -14.53 6.53 3.66
CA GLN A 139 -15.53 6.67 4.71
C GLN A 139 -15.54 5.42 5.61
N GLY A 140 -15.04 5.56 6.84
CA GLY A 140 -15.05 4.50 7.85
C GLY A 140 -13.99 3.41 7.67
N TYR A 141 -12.99 3.60 6.80
CA TYR A 141 -11.88 2.65 6.68
C TYR A 141 -10.56 3.34 6.32
N GLN A 142 -9.46 2.73 6.75
CA GLN A 142 -8.10 3.04 6.35
C GLN A 142 -7.26 1.78 6.32
N ARG A 143 -6.40 1.64 5.31
CA ARG A 143 -5.56 0.45 5.18
C ARG A 143 -4.31 0.71 4.38
N PHE A 144 -3.26 -0.02 4.73
CA PHE A 144 -2.07 -0.14 3.92
C PHE A 144 -2.16 -1.36 3.02
N LEU A 145 -1.71 -1.23 1.78
CA LEU A 145 -1.72 -2.30 0.78
C LEU A 145 -0.32 -2.39 0.14
N LEU A 146 0.23 -3.59 0.11
CA LEU A 146 1.53 -3.89 -0.50
C LEU A 146 1.32 -4.51 -1.88
N TYR A 147 2.01 -3.95 -2.87
CA TYR A 147 2.09 -4.48 -4.23
C TYR A 147 3.53 -4.74 -4.63
N ASN A 148 3.75 -5.65 -5.57
CA ASN A 148 5.07 -5.92 -6.12
C ASN A 148 5.00 -6.24 -7.63
N ARG A 149 6.11 -6.01 -8.34
CA ARG A 149 6.28 -6.41 -9.75
C ARG A 149 6.39 -7.94 -9.91
N SER A 150 6.83 -8.65 -8.88
CA SER A 150 6.83 -10.11 -8.81
C SER A 150 5.59 -10.63 -8.06
N PRO A 151 4.93 -11.70 -8.51
CA PRO A 151 3.85 -12.34 -7.76
C PRO A 151 4.35 -12.97 -6.45
N HIS A 152 5.63 -13.34 -6.39
CA HIS A 152 6.27 -13.98 -5.24
C HIS A 152 7.51 -13.18 -4.81
N PRO A 153 7.35 -12.01 -4.15
CA PRO A 153 8.46 -11.27 -3.58
C PRO A 153 9.10 -12.06 -2.43
N PRO A 154 10.35 -11.73 -2.04
CA PRO A 154 11.03 -12.36 -0.91
C PRO A 154 10.20 -12.28 0.38
N LYS A 155 10.21 -13.33 1.22
CA LYS A 155 9.43 -13.34 2.48
C LYS A 155 9.70 -12.13 3.38
N LYS A 156 10.97 -11.70 3.43
CA LYS A 156 11.43 -10.52 4.18
C LYS A 156 10.63 -9.26 3.85
N CYS A 157 10.16 -9.12 2.61
CA CYS A 157 9.32 -8.00 2.19
C CYS A 157 7.99 -7.92 2.93
N VAL A 158 7.36 -9.07 3.10
CA VAL A 158 6.07 -9.18 3.78
C VAL A 158 6.26 -8.94 5.27
N GLU A 159 7.35 -9.45 5.85
CA GLU A 159 7.71 -9.27 7.26
C GLU A 159 8.01 -7.79 7.59
N GLU A 160 8.78 -7.10 6.75
CA GLU A 160 9.08 -5.67 6.90
C GLU A 160 7.82 -4.81 6.77
N PHE A 161 6.97 -5.10 5.79
CA PHE A 161 5.69 -4.43 5.63
C PHE A 161 4.78 -4.64 6.85
N GLN A 162 4.63 -5.88 7.32
CA GLN A 162 3.82 -6.20 8.49
C GLN A 162 4.34 -5.52 9.77
N SER A 163 5.67 -5.51 9.96
CA SER A 163 6.32 -4.85 11.10
C SER A 163 6.07 -3.35 11.09
N LEU A 164 6.28 -2.70 9.94
CA LEU A 164 6.03 -1.27 9.75
C LEU A 164 4.56 -0.93 10.03
N THR A 165 3.62 -1.63 9.39
CA THR A 165 2.19 -1.32 9.54
C THR A 165 1.69 -1.60 10.95
N SER A 166 2.18 -2.67 11.59
CA SER A 166 1.85 -2.96 12.99
C SER A 166 2.34 -1.88 13.95
N CYS A 167 3.52 -1.31 13.69
CA CYS A 167 4.03 -0.18 14.47
C CYS A 167 3.15 1.07 14.32
N LEU A 168 2.61 1.29 13.11
CA LEU A 168 1.68 2.38 12.81
C LEU A 168 0.24 2.13 13.32
N ASP A 169 0.03 1.13 14.18
CA ASP A 169 -1.26 0.65 14.72
C ASP A 169 -2.22 0.00 13.70
N PHE A 170 -1.73 -0.46 12.55
CA PHE A 170 -2.46 -1.27 11.57
C PHE A 170 -2.17 -2.76 11.82
N LYS A 171 -2.74 -3.29 12.90
CA LYS A 171 -2.40 -4.62 13.47
C LYS A 171 -3.13 -5.78 12.80
N ALA A 172 -4.29 -5.54 12.19
CA ALA A 172 -4.95 -6.56 11.38
C ALA A 172 -4.16 -6.76 10.09
N PHE A 173 -3.89 -8.02 9.73
CA PHE A 173 -3.02 -8.35 8.60
C PHE A 173 -3.63 -9.46 7.74
N LEU A 174 -3.52 -9.29 6.43
CA LEU A 174 -3.96 -10.27 5.43
C LEU A 174 -2.85 -10.46 4.40
N LEU A 175 -2.45 -11.71 4.19
CA LEU A 175 -1.55 -12.12 3.12
C LEU A 175 -2.35 -12.86 2.06
N THR A 176 -2.22 -12.47 0.79
CA THR A 176 -2.85 -13.22 -0.30
C THR A 176 -2.18 -14.60 -0.46
N PRO A 177 -2.96 -15.69 -0.57
CA PRO A 177 -2.40 -17.04 -0.71
C PRO A 177 -1.54 -17.20 -1.97
N ARG A 178 -2.01 -16.68 -3.12
CA ARG A 178 -1.36 -16.80 -4.44
C ARG A 178 -1.00 -18.25 -4.80
N ASN A 179 -1.89 -19.19 -4.46
CA ASN A 179 -1.71 -20.61 -4.74
C ASN A 179 -2.19 -21.01 -6.13
N GLN A 180 -2.99 -20.16 -6.79
CA GLN A 180 -3.53 -20.40 -8.12
C GLN A 180 -2.88 -19.48 -9.15
N GLU A 181 -2.91 -19.90 -10.41
CA GLU A 181 -2.46 -19.06 -11.51
C GLU A 181 -3.27 -17.76 -11.60
N THR A 182 -2.57 -16.68 -11.91
CA THR A 182 -3.18 -15.36 -12.13
C THR A 182 -4.12 -15.43 -13.32
N CYS A 183 -5.29 -14.81 -13.19
CA CYS A 183 -6.20 -14.66 -14.32
C CYS A 183 -5.60 -13.77 -15.42
N GLU A 184 -6.05 -13.96 -16.66
CA GLU A 184 -5.72 -13.06 -17.76
C GLU A 184 -6.24 -11.64 -17.48
N LEU A 185 -5.43 -10.65 -17.85
CA LEU A 185 -5.82 -9.24 -17.80
C LEU A 185 -6.65 -8.93 -19.06
N SER A 186 -7.92 -8.56 -18.89
CA SER A 186 -8.81 -8.28 -20.02
C SER A 186 -8.33 -7.09 -20.87
N SER A 187 -8.20 -7.31 -22.19
CA SER A 187 -7.55 -6.40 -23.14
C SER A 187 -8.37 -5.20 -23.63
N ASN A 188 -9.66 -5.06 -23.27
CA ASN A 188 -10.56 -4.12 -23.99
C ASN A 188 -10.68 -2.74 -23.35
#